data_AF-A0AA39YKZ5-F1
#
_entry.id   AF-A0AA39YKZ5-F1
#
_cell.length_a   1.000
_cell.length_b   1.000
_cell.length_c   1.000
_cell.angle_alpha   90.00
_cell.angle_beta   90.00
_cell.angle_gamma   90.00
#
_symmetry.space_group_name_H-M   'P 1'
#
loop_
_entity.id
_entity.type
_entity.pdbx_description
1 polymer ?
#
loop_
_entity_poly.entity_id
_entity_poly.type
_entity_poly.pdbx_seq_one_letter_code
_entity_poly.pdbx_strand_id
1 'polypeptide(L)'
;MQFSTLLVSALAAVATASPSLRRRQAECPQVDAVPACGLPCILTAAENLGCPDNTDYACMCGQWDALRSNAAGCVISSCGLLNAMTVLNAVQAVCDNCVA
;
A
#
# COMPACT_ATOMS: atom_id res chain seq x y z
N MET A 1 -8.79 41.77 31.11
CA MET A 1 -7.44 41.43 30.56
C MET A 1 -7.47 39.95 30.14
N GLN A 2 -8.19 39.55 29.09
CA GLN A 2 -7.91 39.71 27.66
C GLN A 2 -6.51 39.22 27.23
N PHE A 3 -6.31 37.90 27.29
CA PHE A 3 -5.42 37.15 26.39
C PHE A 3 -6.32 36.54 25.28
N SER A 4 -7.06 37.34 24.51
CA SER A 4 -6.66 37.90 23.22
C SER A 4 -5.64 37.05 22.44
N THR A 5 -6.15 36.43 21.37
CA THR A 5 -5.49 36.11 20.09
C THR A 5 -4.37 35.06 20.19
N LEU A 6 -4.43 33.87 19.58
CA LEU A 6 -4.81 33.55 18.21
C LEU A 6 -5.18 32.05 18.16
N LEU A 7 -6.47 31.72 18.02
CA LEU A 7 -6.86 30.39 17.55
C LEU A 7 -6.86 30.47 16.02
N VAL A 8 -5.68 30.24 15.44
CA VAL A 8 -5.52 30.10 14.00
C VAL A 8 -6.25 28.82 13.57
N SER A 9 -7.36 29.04 12.89
CA SER A 9 -7.99 28.09 11.98
C SER A 9 -6.96 27.57 10.97
N ALA A 10 -6.62 26.29 11.06
CA ALA A 10 -6.10 25.54 9.93
C ALA A 10 -6.62 24.11 10.04
N LEU A 11 -7.73 23.84 9.33
CA LEU A 11 -8.10 22.51 8.90
C LEU A 11 -7.04 22.04 7.88
N ALA A 12 -5.83 21.76 8.35
CA ALA A 12 -4.99 20.81 7.67
C ALA A 12 -5.54 19.45 8.10
N ALA A 13 -6.38 18.85 7.25
CA ALA A 13 -6.54 17.41 7.24
C ALA A 13 -5.17 16.82 6.88
N VAL A 14 -4.23 16.85 7.82
CA VAL A 14 -3.06 16.00 7.76
C VAL A 14 -3.64 14.61 7.99
N ALA A 15 -3.93 13.91 6.89
CA ALA A 15 -3.96 12.48 6.94
C ALA A 15 -2.64 12.09 7.58
N THR A 16 -2.66 11.64 8.84
CA THR A 16 -1.52 10.99 9.47
C THR A 16 -1.35 9.64 8.79
N ALA A 17 -1.07 9.67 7.49
CA ALA A 17 -0.49 8.56 6.79
C ALA A 17 0.83 8.29 7.51
N SER A 18 0.97 7.07 8.01
CA SER A 18 2.16 6.58 8.69
C SER A 18 3.40 7.06 7.92
N PRO A 19 4.48 7.51 8.58
CA PRO A 19 5.70 7.93 7.87
C PRO A 19 6.24 6.84 6.92
N SER A 20 5.93 5.57 7.22
CA SER A 20 6.15 4.41 6.37
C SER A 20 5.36 4.47 5.05
N LEU A 21 4.06 4.78 5.06
CA LEU A 21 3.24 4.94 3.84
C LEU A 21 3.75 6.08 2.96
N ARG A 22 4.09 7.22 3.58
CA ARG A 22 4.62 8.38 2.86
C ARG A 22 5.94 8.09 2.16
N ARG A 23 6.81 7.28 2.78
CA ARG A 23 8.06 6.83 2.16
C ARG A 23 7.78 5.85 1.01
N ARG A 24 6.83 4.91 1.17
CA ARG A 24 6.39 4.00 0.08
C ARG A 24 5.92 4.77 -1.15
N GLN A 25 5.06 5.77 -0.92
CA GLN A 25 4.46 6.62 -1.95
C GLN A 25 5.49 7.52 -2.64
N ALA A 26 6.48 8.03 -1.89
CA ALA A 26 7.57 8.82 -2.45
C ALA A 26 8.47 8.00 -3.39
N GLU A 27 8.69 6.72 -3.05
CA GLU A 27 9.46 5.78 -3.89
C GLU A 27 8.64 5.26 -5.08
N CYS A 28 7.32 5.10 -4.89
CA CYS A 28 6.40 4.54 -5.87
C CYS A 28 4.98 5.10 -5.67
N PRO A 29 4.56 6.15 -6.42
CA PRO A 29 3.23 6.75 -6.24
C PRO A 29 2.07 5.80 -6.61
N GLN A 30 2.33 4.74 -7.37
CA GLN A 30 1.35 3.74 -7.80
C GLN A 30 0.77 2.94 -6.63
N VAL A 31 1.46 2.91 -5.47
CA VAL A 31 0.94 2.22 -4.27
C VAL A 31 -0.38 2.82 -3.77
N ASP A 32 -0.69 4.08 -4.09
CA ASP A 32 -1.97 4.72 -3.77
C ASP A 32 -3.16 4.13 -4.51
N ALA A 33 -2.91 3.49 -5.66
CA ALA A 33 -3.95 2.80 -6.41
C ALA A 33 -4.32 1.45 -5.76
N VAL A 34 -3.50 0.92 -4.85
CA VAL A 34 -3.74 -0.37 -4.18
C VAL A 34 -4.84 -0.19 -3.13
N PRO A 35 -6.00 -0.87 -3.26
CA PRO A 35 -7.06 -0.79 -2.28
C PRO A 35 -6.59 -1.24 -0.88
N ALA A 36 -6.94 -0.44 0.13
CA ALA A 36 -6.53 -0.69 1.52
C ALA A 36 -6.96 -2.06 2.06
N CYS A 37 -8.08 -2.62 1.56
CA CYS A 37 -8.55 -3.96 1.94
C CYS A 37 -7.57 -5.08 1.58
N GLY A 38 -6.73 -4.87 0.55
CA GLY A 38 -5.81 -5.87 0.02
C GLY A 38 -4.36 -5.65 0.45
N LEU A 39 -4.01 -4.43 0.86
CA LEU A 39 -2.67 -4.07 1.31
C LEU A 39 -2.09 -5.03 2.37
N PRO A 40 -2.78 -5.36 3.49
CA PRO A 40 -2.21 -6.28 4.47
C PRO A 40 -1.97 -7.68 3.90
N CYS A 41 -2.83 -8.16 2.98
CA CYS A 41 -2.65 -9.45 2.33
C CYS A 41 -1.40 -9.49 1.44
N ILE A 42 -1.10 -8.40 0.73
CA ILE A 42 0.10 -8.30 -0.10
C ILE A 42 1.35 -8.28 0.77
N LEU A 43 1.34 -7.54 1.88
CA LEU A 43 2.46 -7.49 2.81
C LEU A 43 2.73 -8.85 3.46
N THR A 44 1.70 -9.55 3.95
CA THR A 44 1.86 -10.90 4.50
C THR A 44 2.33 -11.90 3.44
N ALA A 45 1.83 -11.80 2.20
CA ALA A 45 2.31 -12.64 1.11
C ALA A 45 3.79 -12.36 0.78
N ALA A 46 4.22 -11.11 0.80
CA ALA A 46 5.61 -10.72 0.59
C ALA A 46 6.52 -11.23 1.71
N GLU A 47 6.11 -11.12 2.97
CA GLU A 47 6.82 -11.68 4.13
C GLU A 47 7.01 -13.20 4.00
N ASN A 48 5.96 -13.93 3.59
CA ASN A 48 6.02 -15.38 3.37
C ASN A 48 6.99 -15.80 2.25
N LEU A 49 7.28 -14.89 1.31
CA LEU A 49 8.23 -15.12 0.23
C LEU A 49 9.66 -14.65 0.55
N GLY A 50 9.87 -14.11 1.75
CA GLY A 50 11.17 -13.59 2.17
C GLY A 50 11.46 -12.16 1.73
N CYS A 51 10.43 -11.36 1.43
CA CYS A 51 10.51 -9.92 1.16
C CYS A 51 9.96 -9.12 2.36
N PRO A 52 10.70 -9.03 3.49
CA PRO A 52 10.21 -8.40 4.73
C PRO A 52 10.11 -6.88 4.63
N ASP A 53 10.92 -6.28 3.75
CA ASP A 53 10.87 -4.86 3.49
C ASP A 53 9.67 -4.56 2.60
N ASN A 54 8.71 -3.82 3.15
CA ASN A 54 7.48 -3.49 2.43
C ASN A 54 7.68 -2.57 1.20
N THR A 55 8.93 -2.16 0.91
CA THR A 55 9.40 -1.32 -0.22
C THR A 55 10.18 -2.10 -1.24
N ASP A 56 10.52 -3.35 -0.94
CA ASP A 56 11.35 -4.16 -1.80
C ASP A 56 10.50 -4.71 -2.95
N TYR A 57 10.06 -3.79 -3.81
CA TYR A 57 9.23 -4.09 -4.96
C TYR A 57 9.99 -5.01 -5.91
N ALA A 58 11.31 -4.89 -6.01
CA ALA A 58 12.14 -5.80 -6.79
C ALA A 58 12.04 -7.25 -6.29
N CYS A 59 12.11 -7.48 -4.98
CA CYS A 59 11.89 -8.80 -4.37
C CYS A 59 10.46 -9.31 -4.64
N MET A 60 9.45 -8.50 -4.31
CA MET A 60 8.04 -8.88 -4.43
C MET A 60 7.64 -9.20 -5.88
N CYS A 61 8.02 -8.34 -6.81
CA CYS A 61 7.64 -8.41 -8.21
C CYS A 61 8.50 -9.38 -9.02
N GLY A 62 9.75 -9.63 -8.61
CA GLY A 62 10.55 -10.73 -9.13
C GLY A 62 9.91 -12.11 -8.89
N GLN A 63 8.97 -12.18 -7.94
CA GLN A 63 8.25 -13.38 -7.53
C GLN A 63 6.74 -13.25 -7.75
N TRP A 64 6.31 -12.39 -8.68
CA TRP A 64 4.92 -11.94 -8.79
C TRP A 64 3.89 -13.07 -8.85
N ASP A 65 4.14 -14.16 -9.58
CA ASP A 65 3.20 -15.29 -9.63
C ASP A 65 3.00 -15.95 -8.26
N ALA A 66 4.08 -16.11 -7.50
CA ALA A 66 4.02 -16.63 -6.13
C ALA A 66 3.34 -15.63 -5.19
N LEU A 67 3.63 -14.33 -5.33
CA LEU A 67 3.00 -13.27 -4.52
C LEU A 67 1.49 -13.23 -4.75
N ARG A 68 1.07 -13.21 -6.02
CA ARG A 68 -0.33 -13.22 -6.43
C ARG A 68 -1.07 -14.44 -5.89
N SER A 69 -0.46 -15.63 -6.02
CA SER A 69 -1.06 -16.88 -5.52
C SER A 69 -1.21 -16.88 -3.99
N ASN A 70 -0.19 -16.42 -3.25
CA ASN A 70 -0.24 -16.35 -1.80
C ASN A 70 -1.22 -15.29 -1.29
N ALA A 71 -1.35 -14.16 -1.99
CA ALA A 71 -2.27 -13.10 -1.61
C ALA A 71 -3.73 -13.37 -2.01
N ALA A 72 -3.99 -14.08 -3.11
CA ALA A 72 -5.32 -14.21 -3.71
C ALA A 72 -6.40 -14.64 -2.71
N GLY A 73 -6.16 -15.68 -1.91
CA GLY A 73 -7.14 -16.15 -0.91
C GLY A 73 -7.47 -15.11 0.14
N CYS A 74 -6.45 -14.44 0.68
CA CYS A 74 -6.62 -13.37 1.66
C CYS A 74 -7.36 -12.16 1.07
N VAL A 75 -6.99 -11.76 -0.15
CA VAL A 75 -7.60 -10.61 -0.83
C VAL A 75 -9.06 -10.90 -1.18
N ILE A 76 -9.39 -12.09 -1.68
CA ILE A 76 -10.79 -12.47 -1.94
C ILE A 76 -11.61 -12.44 -0.66
N SER A 77 -11.07 -12.96 0.45
CA SER A 77 -11.74 -12.93 1.76
C SER A 77 -11.95 -11.51 2.29
N SER A 78 -10.94 -10.64 2.17
CA SER A 78 -10.95 -9.30 2.77
C SER A 78 -11.61 -8.23 1.90
N CYS A 79 -11.53 -8.36 0.57
CA CYS A 79 -12.01 -7.37 -0.38
C CYS A 79 -13.24 -7.83 -1.17
N GLY A 80 -13.50 -9.14 -1.26
CA GLY A 80 -14.44 -9.74 -2.21
C GLY A 80 -13.83 -9.94 -3.60
N LEU A 81 -14.41 -10.84 -4.40
CA LEU A 81 -13.85 -11.29 -5.68
C LEU A 81 -13.63 -10.15 -6.70
N LEU A 82 -14.57 -9.22 -6.82
CA LEU A 82 -14.47 -8.11 -7.78
C LEU A 82 -13.34 -7.13 -7.40
N ASN A 83 -13.22 -6.80 -6.12
CA ASN A 83 -12.16 -5.93 -5.64
C ASN A 83 -10.82 -6.64 -5.60
N ALA A 84 -10.78 -7.97 -5.45
CA ALA A 84 -9.54 -8.72 -5.49
C ALA A 84 -8.82 -8.57 -6.82
N MET A 85 -9.55 -8.60 -7.94
CA MET A 85 -8.99 -8.31 -9.26
C MET A 85 -8.41 -6.88 -9.33
N THR A 86 -9.11 -5.91 -8.72
CA THR A 86 -8.64 -4.52 -8.67
C THR A 86 -7.35 -4.38 -7.87
N VAL A 87 -7.25 -5.05 -6.72
CA VAL A 87 -6.03 -5.09 -5.89
C VAL A 87 -4.87 -5.69 -6.69
N LEU A 88 -5.06 -6.88 -7.28
CA LEU A 88 -3.98 -7.55 -7.99
C LEU A 88 -3.50 -6.75 -9.21
N ASN A 89 -4.40 -6.10 -9.95
CA ASN A 89 -4.04 -5.21 -11.06
C ASN A 89 -3.29 -3.95 -10.57
N ALA A 90 -3.70 -3.35 -9.46
CA ALA A 90 -3.00 -2.20 -8.90
C ALA A 90 -1.57 -2.58 -8.44
N VAL A 91 -1.40 -3.76 -7.85
CA VAL A 91 -0.06 -4.25 -7.45
C VAL A 91 0.79 -4.62 -8.68
N GLN A 92 0.20 -5.15 -9.75
CA GLN A 92 0.90 -5.32 -11.03
C GLN A 92 1.42 -3.96 -11.55
N ALA A 93 0.59 -2.92 -11.51
CA ALA A 93 1.01 -1.59 -11.93
C ALA A 93 2.16 -1.04 -11.08
N VAL A 94 2.21 -1.35 -9.77
CA VAL A 94 3.38 -1.07 -8.92
C VAL A 94 4.60 -1.81 -9.44
N CYS A 95 4.49 -3.11 -9.75
CA CYS A 95 5.59 -3.90 -10.30
C CYS A 95 6.12 -3.35 -11.62
N ASP A 96 5.24 -2.92 -12.51
CA ASP A 96 5.63 -2.41 -13.83
C ASP A 96 6.31 -1.04 -13.77
N ASN A 97 6.07 -0.25 -12.72
CA ASN A 97 6.52 1.15 -12.64
C ASN A 97 7.56 1.43 -11.55
N CYS A 98 7.72 0.53 -10.57
CA CYS A 98 8.50 0.80 -9.36
C CYS A 98 9.63 -0.21 -9.12
N VAL A 99 9.83 -1.14 -10.06
CA VAL A 99 11.00 -2.02 -10.13
C VAL A 99 11.92 -1.45 -11.20
N ALA A 100 12.75 -0.47 -10.81
CA ALA A 100 13.77 0.12 -11.66
C ALA A 100 15.16 -0.33 -11.23
#